data_AF-A0A3N1HBN7-F1
#
_entry.id   AF-A0A3N1HBN7-F1
#
_cell.length_a   1.000
_cell.length_b   1.000
_cell.length_c   1.000
_cell.angle_alpha   90.00
_cell.angle_beta   90.00
_cell.angle_gamma   90.00
#
_symmetry.space_group_name_H-M   'P 1'
#
loop_
_entity.id
_entity.type
_entity.pdbx_description
1 polymer ?
#
loop_
_entity_poly.entity_id
_entity_poly.type
_entity_poly.pdbx_seq_one_letter_code
_entity_poly.pdbx_strand_id
1 'polypeptide(L)'
;MSVASDRLAAAMSRMDQISREHADRRELRERHSREARDQARDSFAKQGQMAQKIVERLEENEKAQKAAGGWNTKAATEKKSGEYKFGAEDDEPTYETPPPVSTAWTPAPPPPPVQPPAATPPPPPPPARPAPRRPAPVDDDDDFGGKSWLT
;
A
#
# COMPACT_ATOMS: atom_id res chain seq x y z
N MET A 1 -30.15 -59.41 -6.36
CA MET A 1 -30.09 -58.05 -6.94
C MET A 1 -29.15 -58.11 -8.13
N SER A 2 -29.43 -57.42 -9.24
CA SER A 2 -28.60 -57.53 -10.45
C SER A 2 -27.47 -56.52 -10.40
N VAL A 3 -26.31 -56.84 -10.98
CA VAL A 3 -25.17 -55.90 -11.07
C VAL A 3 -25.57 -54.58 -11.75
N ALA A 4 -26.59 -54.61 -12.62
CA ALA A 4 -27.14 -53.42 -13.26
C ALA A 4 -27.90 -52.52 -12.27
N SER A 5 -28.68 -53.07 -11.33
CA SER A 5 -29.37 -52.27 -10.31
C SER A 5 -28.39 -51.58 -9.37
N ASP A 6 -27.31 -52.27 -8.99
CA ASP A 6 -26.32 -51.72 -8.07
C ASP A 6 -25.50 -50.59 -8.70
N ARG A 7 -25.18 -50.72 -9.99
CA ARG A 7 -24.53 -49.65 -10.77
C ARG A 7 -25.42 -48.41 -10.91
N LEU A 8 -26.72 -48.61 -11.10
CA LEU A 8 -27.67 -47.50 -11.17
C LEU A 8 -27.79 -46.79 -9.81
N ALA A 9 -27.91 -47.54 -8.72
CA ALA A 9 -27.94 -46.97 -7.37
C ALA A 9 -26.66 -46.18 -7.05
N ALA A 10 -25.49 -46.71 -7.42
CA ALA A 10 -24.21 -46.00 -7.26
C ALA A 10 -24.14 -44.73 -8.11
N ALA A 11 -24.64 -44.77 -9.35
CA ALA A 11 -24.70 -43.59 -10.21
C ALA A 11 -25.61 -42.50 -9.64
N MET A 12 -26.78 -42.86 -9.11
CA MET A 12 -27.70 -41.91 -8.46
C MET A 12 -27.07 -41.29 -7.21
N SER A 13 -26.46 -42.09 -6.35
CA SER A 13 -25.75 -41.58 -5.17
C SER A 13 -24.63 -40.60 -5.54
N ARG A 14 -23.91 -40.87 -6.63
CA ARG A 14 -22.86 -39.97 -7.13
C ARG A 14 -23.44 -38.66 -7.67
N MET A 15 -24.57 -38.72 -8.38
CA MET A 15 -25.26 -37.51 -8.84
C MET A 15 -25.74 -36.65 -7.68
N ASP A 16 -26.29 -37.26 -6.62
CA ASP A 16 -26.70 -36.54 -5.42
C ASP A 16 -25.53 -35.86 -4.73
N GLN A 17 -24.38 -36.55 -4.59
CA GLN A 17 -23.16 -35.95 -4.05
C GLN A 17 -22.70 -34.75 -4.89
N ILE A 18 -22.63 -34.91 -6.20
CA ILE A 18 -22.24 -33.84 -7.14
C ILE A 18 -23.19 -32.64 -6.99
N SER A 19 -24.49 -32.87 -6.86
CA SER A 19 -25.48 -31.80 -6.71
C SER A 19 -25.26 -30.97 -5.44
N ARG A 20 -24.90 -31.61 -4.32
CA ARG A 20 -24.56 -30.96 -3.05
C ARG A 20 -23.29 -30.13 -3.18
N GLU A 21 -22.23 -30.69 -3.75
CA GLU A 21 -20.98 -29.98 -3.99
C GLU A 21 -21.18 -28.73 -4.88
N HIS A 22 -22.06 -28.81 -5.88
CA HIS A 22 -22.41 -27.64 -6.71
C HIS A 22 -23.25 -26.59 -5.98
N ALA A 23 -24.10 -27.00 -5.02
CA ALA A 23 -24.80 -26.07 -4.16
C ALA A 23 -23.81 -25.34 -3.24
N ASP A 24 -22.91 -26.08 -2.58
CA ASP A 24 -21.90 -25.53 -1.68
C ASP A 24 -20.96 -24.55 -2.41
N ARG A 25 -20.51 -24.89 -3.63
CA ARG A 25 -19.69 -23.98 -4.46
C ARG A 25 -20.43 -22.73 -4.91
N ARG A 26 -21.75 -22.80 -5.11
CA ARG A 26 -22.56 -21.61 -5.42
C ARG A 26 -22.68 -20.73 -4.19
N GLU A 27 -23.01 -21.32 -3.05
CA GLU A 27 -23.11 -20.61 -1.78
C GLU A 27 -21.79 -19.91 -1.41
N LEU A 28 -20.65 -20.59 -1.54
CA LEU A 28 -19.35 -20.00 -1.27
C LEU A 28 -19.06 -18.79 -2.17
N ARG A 29 -19.36 -18.90 -3.47
CA ARG A 29 -19.22 -17.78 -4.41
C ARG A 29 -20.15 -16.64 -4.07
N GLU A 30 -21.39 -16.92 -3.66
CA GLU A 30 -22.33 -15.89 -3.25
C GLU A 30 -21.84 -15.15 -2.00
N ARG A 31 -21.35 -15.87 -0.98
CA ARG A 31 -20.75 -15.27 0.23
C ARG A 31 -19.57 -14.37 -0.12
N HIS A 32 -18.60 -14.87 -0.89
CA HIS A 32 -17.45 -14.06 -1.31
C HIS A 32 -17.87 -12.83 -2.12
N SER A 33 -18.89 -12.96 -2.98
CA SER A 33 -19.39 -11.81 -3.76
C SER A 33 -20.07 -10.75 -2.87
N ARG A 34 -20.72 -11.16 -1.78
CA ARG A 34 -21.30 -10.23 -0.79
C ARG A 34 -20.21 -9.55 0.00
N GLU A 35 -19.25 -10.31 0.53
CA GLU A 35 -18.10 -9.78 1.26
C GLU A 35 -17.29 -8.78 0.41
N ALA A 36 -17.01 -9.10 -0.85
CA ALA A 36 -16.31 -8.19 -1.75
C ALA A 36 -17.09 -6.89 -2.01
N ARG A 37 -18.43 -6.97 -2.13
CA ARG A 37 -19.29 -5.78 -2.27
C ARG A 37 -19.29 -4.92 -1.01
N ASP A 38 -19.34 -5.56 0.16
CA ASP A 38 -19.35 -4.85 1.43
C ASP A 38 -17.99 -4.17 1.67
N GLN A 39 -16.88 -4.86 1.39
CA GLN A 39 -15.54 -4.26 1.41
C GLN A 39 -15.41 -3.08 0.44
N ALA A 40 -15.96 -3.19 -0.76
CA ALA A 40 -15.97 -2.09 -1.73
C ALA A 40 -16.80 -0.90 -1.24
N ARG A 41 -17.96 -1.15 -0.62
CA ARG A 41 -18.78 -0.07 -0.03
C ARG A 41 -18.03 0.66 1.08
N ASP A 42 -17.37 -0.08 1.95
CA ASP A 42 -16.58 0.50 3.05
C ASP A 42 -15.40 1.31 2.53
N SER A 43 -14.71 0.85 1.49
CA SER A 43 -13.59 1.59 0.89
C SER A 43 -14.07 2.87 0.21
N PHE A 44 -15.17 2.82 -0.55
CA PHE A 44 -15.77 4.01 -1.17
C PHE A 44 -16.29 5.00 -0.13
N ALA A 45 -16.87 4.54 0.98
CA ALA A 45 -17.30 5.43 2.06
C ALA A 45 -16.12 6.19 2.68
N LYS A 46 -15.00 5.49 2.95
CA LYS A 46 -13.77 6.12 3.46
C LYS A 46 -13.17 7.11 2.47
N GLN A 47 -13.11 6.73 1.19
CA GLN A 47 -12.62 7.64 0.13
C GLN A 47 -13.51 8.87 -0.03
N GLY A 48 -14.83 8.72 0.03
CA GLY A 48 -15.79 9.82 -0.02
C GLY A 48 -15.58 10.82 1.13
N GLN A 49 -15.37 10.33 2.36
CA GLN A 49 -15.05 11.19 3.50
C GLN A 49 -13.72 11.92 3.35
N MET A 50 -12.68 11.26 2.81
CA MET A 50 -11.40 11.91 2.54
C MET A 50 -11.52 12.97 1.45
N ALA A 51 -12.23 12.67 0.36
CA ALA A 51 -12.49 13.60 -0.72
C ALA A 51 -13.26 14.83 -0.24
N GLN A 52 -14.28 14.66 0.61
CA GLN A 52 -15.01 15.77 1.24
C GLN A 52 -14.08 16.70 2.03
N LYS A 53 -13.19 16.13 2.86
CA LYS A 53 -12.20 16.93 3.61
C LYS A 53 -11.23 17.68 2.71
N ILE A 54 -10.85 17.10 1.57
CA ILE A 54 -9.98 17.76 0.60
C ILE A 54 -10.70 18.92 -0.07
N VAL A 55 -11.97 18.73 -0.47
CA VAL A 55 -12.80 19.78 -1.06
C VAL A 55 -13.00 20.92 -0.06
N GLU A 56 -13.30 20.62 1.20
CA GLU A 56 -13.46 21.62 2.25
C GLU A 56 -12.17 22.45 2.44
N ARG A 57 -11.01 21.79 2.51
CA ARG A 57 -9.70 22.50 2.57
C ARG A 57 -9.42 23.33 1.33
N LEU A 58 -9.83 22.86 0.14
CA LEU A 58 -9.63 23.61 -1.09
C LEU A 58 -10.50 24.87 -1.10
N GLU A 59 -11.75 24.79 -0.65
CA GLU A 59 -12.64 25.93 -0.53
C GLU A 59 -12.16 26.93 0.53
N GLU A 60 -11.67 26.45 1.67
CA GLU A 60 -11.06 27.30 2.71
C GLU A 60 -9.82 28.02 2.17
N ASN A 61 -8.94 27.31 1.48
CA ASN A 61 -7.76 27.88 0.84
C ASN A 61 -8.15 28.88 -0.27
N GLU A 62 -9.21 28.61 -1.04
CA GLU A 62 -9.69 29.54 -2.06
C GLU A 62 -10.25 30.83 -1.42
N LYS A 63 -11.01 30.71 -0.32
CA LYS A 63 -11.49 31.86 0.45
C LYS A 63 -10.34 32.65 1.05
N ALA A 64 -9.35 31.97 1.65
CA ALA A 64 -8.15 32.60 2.19
C ALA A 64 -7.31 33.26 1.10
N GLN A 65 -7.14 32.62 -0.06
CA GLN A 65 -6.42 33.17 -1.21
C GLN A 65 -7.16 34.37 -1.79
N LYS A 66 -8.49 34.33 -1.92
CA LYS A 66 -9.30 35.49 -2.32
C LYS A 66 -9.20 36.64 -1.32
N ALA A 67 -9.23 36.35 -0.02
CA ALA A 67 -9.10 37.35 1.05
C ALA A 67 -7.70 37.95 1.13
N ALA A 68 -6.65 37.15 0.92
CA ALA A 68 -5.25 37.58 0.85
C ALA A 68 -4.92 38.31 -0.47
N GLY A 69 -5.93 38.57 -1.31
CA GLY A 69 -5.76 39.24 -2.58
C GLY A 69 -4.99 38.34 -3.55
N GLY A 70 -5.58 37.20 -3.93
CA GLY A 70 -4.98 36.07 -4.65
C GLY A 70 -3.98 36.41 -5.76
N TRP A 71 -3.26 35.41 -6.25
CA TRP A 71 -2.12 35.57 -7.18
C TRP A 71 -2.34 36.50 -8.40
N ASN A 72 -3.58 36.79 -8.79
CA ASN A 72 -3.95 37.73 -9.84
C ASN A 72 -4.32 39.15 -9.38
N THR A 73 -4.22 39.50 -8.09
CA THR A 73 -4.43 40.89 -7.67
C THR A 73 -3.22 41.76 -7.98
N LYS A 74 -3.46 43.06 -8.10
CA LYS A 74 -2.41 44.06 -8.34
C LYS A 74 -1.32 44.04 -7.26
N ALA A 75 -1.60 43.54 -6.04
CA ALA A 75 -0.59 43.40 -4.99
C ALA A 75 0.45 42.29 -5.26
N ALA A 76 0.10 41.25 -6.02
CA ALA A 76 1.02 40.18 -6.42
C ALA A 76 1.75 40.47 -7.74
N THR A 77 1.18 41.32 -8.60
CA THR A 77 1.73 41.67 -9.92
C THR A 77 2.38 43.06 -9.99
N GLU A 78 2.11 43.97 -9.04
CA GLU A 78 2.98 45.13 -8.80
C GLU A 78 4.29 44.63 -8.19
N LYS A 79 5.21 44.25 -9.07
CA LYS A 79 6.63 44.22 -8.75
C LYS A 79 6.99 45.62 -8.23
N LYS A 80 7.00 45.81 -6.92
CA LYS A 80 7.72 46.91 -6.27
C LYS A 80 9.14 46.83 -6.83
N SER A 81 9.49 47.75 -7.71
CA SER A 81 10.80 47.91 -8.32
C SER A 81 11.84 48.43 -7.32
N GLY A 82 11.76 47.96 -6.07
CA GLY A 82 12.78 48.15 -5.06
C GLY A 82 13.63 46.89 -5.08
N GLU A 83 14.90 47.04 -5.42
CA GLU A 83 15.93 46.02 -5.35
C GLU A 83 15.77 45.19 -4.06
N TYR A 84 15.32 43.94 -4.18
CA TYR A 84 15.49 42.98 -3.10
C TYR A 84 16.97 42.59 -3.08
N LYS A 85 17.75 43.33 -2.29
CA LYS A 85 19.08 42.87 -1.89
C LYS A 85 18.90 41.72 -0.92
N PHE A 86 19.13 40.50 -1.41
CA PHE A 86 19.35 39.34 -0.57
C PHE A 86 20.76 39.46 0.01
N GLY A 87 20.90 40.27 1.07
CA GLY A 87 22.17 40.57 1.73
C GLY A 87 21.94 40.72 3.22
N ALA A 88 22.67 39.93 4.00
CA ALA A 88 22.57 39.80 5.44
C ALA A 88 22.94 41.10 6.16
N GLU A 89 21.98 41.81 6.74
CA GLU A 89 22.14 42.72 7.90
C GLU A 89 20.77 42.70 8.63
N ASP A 90 20.59 41.90 9.68
CA ASP A 90 20.96 42.12 11.08
C ASP A 90 19.94 43.00 11.84
N ASP A 91 19.02 42.33 12.55
CA ASP A 91 18.26 42.91 13.66
C ASP A 91 18.00 41.77 14.67
N GLU A 92 19.03 41.50 15.47
CA GLU A 92 19.11 40.44 16.48
C GLU A 92 18.59 40.96 17.84
N PRO A 93 17.54 40.37 18.44
CA PRO A 93 17.44 40.33 19.89
C PRO A 93 18.20 39.09 20.38
N THR A 94 19.31 39.35 21.08
CA THR A 94 20.17 38.37 21.76
C THR A 94 19.36 37.34 22.54
N TYR A 95 19.22 36.14 21.99
CA TYR A 95 18.98 34.94 22.78
C TYR A 95 20.36 34.36 23.11
N GLU A 96 20.63 34.12 24.40
CA GLU A 96 21.82 33.38 24.83
C GLU A 96 21.88 32.02 24.13
N THR A 97 22.70 31.94 23.09
CA THR A 97 22.99 30.68 22.41
C THR A 97 23.84 29.85 23.37
N PRO A 98 23.39 28.66 23.83
CA PRO A 98 24.27 27.77 24.57
C PRO A 98 25.49 27.45 23.70
N PRO A 99 26.68 27.27 24.30
CA PRO A 99 27.90 27.06 23.54
C PRO A 99 27.73 25.90 22.56
N PRO A 100 28.33 25.97 21.35
CA PRO A 100 28.23 24.88 20.40
C PRO A 100 28.73 23.62 21.07
N VAL A 101 27.84 22.65 21.27
CA VAL A 101 28.22 21.32 21.69
C VAL A 101 29.09 20.79 20.56
N SER A 102 30.39 20.76 20.80
CA SER A 102 31.33 20.03 19.95
C SER A 102 30.87 18.58 19.92
N THR A 103 30.05 18.23 18.93
CA THR A 103 29.82 16.84 18.56
C THR A 103 31.10 16.36 17.92
N ALA A 104 32.09 16.05 18.75
CA ALA A 104 33.19 15.19 18.38
C ALA A 104 32.57 13.89 17.88
N TRP A 105 32.52 13.74 16.57
CA TRP A 105 32.19 12.47 15.92
C TRP A 105 33.25 11.47 16.37
N THR A 106 32.92 10.72 17.42
CA THR A 106 33.67 9.53 17.79
C THR A 106 33.19 8.46 16.81
N PRO A 107 34.06 7.95 15.93
CA PRO A 107 33.66 6.83 15.07
C PRO A 107 33.26 5.67 15.97
N ALA A 108 32.07 5.11 15.73
CA ALA A 108 31.63 3.91 16.41
C ALA A 108 32.68 2.80 16.20
N PRO A 109 33.03 2.02 17.24
CA PRO A 109 33.92 0.89 17.06
C PRO A 109 33.35 -0.05 16.00
N PRO A 110 34.21 -0.69 15.17
CA PRO A 110 33.74 -1.63 14.17
C PRO A 110 32.91 -2.73 14.84
N PRO A 111 31.81 -3.18 14.20
CA PRO A 111 31.00 -4.25 14.75
C PRO A 111 31.88 -5.51 14.97
N PRO A 112 31.61 -6.30 16.02
CA PRO A 112 32.33 -7.55 16.23
C PRO A 112 32.17 -8.45 14.99
N PRO A 113 33.16 -9.29 14.66
CA PRO A 113 33.03 -10.25 13.59
C PRO A 113 31.82 -11.15 13.86
N VAL A 114 30.90 -11.19 12.90
CA VAL A 114 29.74 -12.08 12.95
C VAL A 114 30.27 -13.51 12.99
N GLN A 115 30.05 -14.21 14.11
CA GLN A 115 30.32 -15.64 14.15
C GLN A 115 29.43 -16.33 13.12
N PRO A 116 29.98 -17.22 12.27
CA PRO A 116 29.14 -18.00 11.37
C PRO A 116 28.15 -18.81 12.22
N PRO A 117 26.87 -18.89 11.83
CA PRO A 117 25.91 -19.70 12.54
C PRO A 117 26.41 -21.15 12.61
N ALA A 118 26.30 -21.76 13.79
CA ALA A 118 26.56 -23.18 13.95
C ALA A 118 25.75 -23.95 12.90
N ALA A 119 26.41 -24.84 12.14
CA ALA A 119 25.78 -25.58 11.07
C ALA A 119 24.60 -26.38 11.63
N THR A 120 23.38 -26.01 11.23
CA THR A 120 22.18 -26.81 11.46
C THR A 120 22.36 -28.17 10.79
N PRO A 121 21.99 -29.29 11.44
CA PRO A 121 21.98 -30.59 10.79
C PRO A 121 21.15 -30.52 9.49
N PRO A 122 21.56 -31.21 8.43
CA PRO A 122 20.84 -31.15 7.16
C PRO A 122 19.40 -31.63 7.36
N PRO A 123 18.40 -30.93 6.78
CA PRO A 123 17.02 -31.38 6.85
C PRO A 123 16.87 -32.73 6.15
N PRO A 124 15.88 -33.57 6.56
CA PRO A 124 15.57 -34.80 5.85
C PRO A 124 15.26 -34.52 4.37
N PRO A 125 15.55 -35.47 3.45
CA PRO A 125 15.31 -35.27 2.03
C PRO A 125 13.83 -34.98 1.77
N PRO A 126 13.50 -34.03 0.88
CA PRO A 126 12.13 -33.70 0.58
C PRO A 126 11.43 -34.87 -0.14
N PRO A 127 10.11 -35.04 0.05
CA PRO A 127 9.34 -36.01 -0.73
C PRO A 127 9.46 -35.71 -2.24
N ALA A 128 9.51 -36.77 -3.05
CA ALA A 128 9.60 -36.66 -4.50
C ALA A 128 8.48 -35.78 -5.07
N ARG A 129 8.83 -34.79 -5.90
CA ARG A 129 7.84 -33.88 -6.50
C ARG A 129 7.03 -34.60 -7.58
N PRO A 130 5.69 -34.47 -7.58
CA PRO A 130 4.88 -34.88 -8.72
C PRO A 130 5.21 -34.03 -9.96
N ALA A 131 4.97 -34.63 -11.14
CA ALA A 131 5.19 -34.10 -12.49
C ALA A 131 4.75 -32.64 -12.69
N PRO A 132 5.37 -31.91 -13.64
CA PRO A 132 5.20 -30.47 -13.82
C PRO A 132 3.73 -30.06 -13.95
N ARG A 133 3.34 -29.12 -13.10
CA ARG A 133 2.04 -28.44 -13.14
C ARG A 133 2.04 -27.40 -14.25
N ARG A 134 0.85 -27.17 -14.83
CA ARG A 134 0.53 -26.04 -15.72
C ARG A 134 1.09 -24.72 -15.16
N PRO A 135 1.49 -23.76 -16.01
CA PRO A 135 1.96 -22.46 -15.58
C PRO A 135 0.92 -21.77 -14.70
N ALA A 136 1.40 -21.19 -13.59
CA ALA A 136 0.63 -20.35 -12.70
C ALA A 136 0.21 -19.05 -13.43
N PRO A 137 -0.88 -18.39 -12.98
CA PRO A 137 -1.19 -17.03 -13.42
C PRO A 137 0.02 -16.14 -13.20
N VAL A 138 0.34 -15.35 -14.23
CA VAL A 138 1.37 -14.31 -14.15
C VAL A 138 0.85 -13.25 -13.17
N ASP A 139 1.66 -12.94 -12.18
CA ASP A 139 1.43 -11.84 -11.24
C ASP A 139 1.78 -10.54 -11.98
N ASP A 140 0.78 -9.89 -12.58
CA ASP A 140 0.93 -8.60 -13.28
C ASP A 140 1.28 -7.43 -12.32
N ASP A 141 1.49 -7.72 -11.03
CA ASP A 141 1.78 -6.73 -9.98
C ASP A 141 3.28 -6.44 -9.76
N ASP A 142 4.20 -7.17 -10.43
CA ASP A 142 5.65 -6.90 -10.34
C ASP A 142 6.15 -5.78 -11.31
N ASP A 143 5.28 -5.23 -12.17
CA ASP A 143 5.67 -4.22 -13.18
C ASP A 143 5.44 -2.75 -12.77
N PHE A 144 4.96 -2.47 -11.54
CA PHE A 144 4.63 -1.09 -11.11
C PHE A 144 5.52 -0.47 -10.02
N GLY A 145 6.61 -1.13 -9.60
CA GLY A 145 7.42 -0.66 -8.45
C GLY A 145 8.70 0.12 -8.72
N GLY A 146 9.23 0.14 -9.96
CA GLY A 146 10.67 0.44 -10.14
C GLY A 146 11.07 1.51 -11.16
N LYS A 147 10.16 2.11 -11.92
CA LYS A 147 10.55 3.16 -12.88
C LYS A 147 10.53 4.54 -12.20
N SER A 148 11.68 4.89 -11.62
CA SER A 148 12.03 6.28 -11.32
C SER A 148 11.92 7.10 -12.60
N TRP A 149 10.93 7.98 -12.68
CA TRP A 149 10.79 8.96 -13.76
C TRP A 149 11.65 10.22 -13.52
N LEU A 150 12.66 10.12 -12.65
CA LEU A 150 13.68 11.15 -12.43
C LEU A 150 15.09 10.54 -12.45
N THR A 151 15.60 10.32 -13.66
CA THR A 151 16.99 10.54 -14.06
C THR A 151 16.99 10.82 -15.55
#